data_AF-A0A0K8RKV2-F1
#
_entry.id   AF-A0A0K8RKV2-F1
#
_cell.length_a   1.000
_cell.length_b   1.000
_cell.length_c   1.000
_cell.angle_alpha   90.00
_cell.angle_beta   90.00
_cell.angle_gamma   90.00
#
_symmetry.space_group_name_H-M   'P 1'
#
loop_
_entity.id
_entity.type
_entity.pdbx_description
1 polymer ?
#
loop_
_entity_poly.entity_id
_entity_poly.type
_entity_poly.pdbx_seq_one_letter_code
_entity_poly.pdbx_strand_id
1 'polypeptide(L)'
;MKTFFSLVVAALFPFVKCTSSCECPAPENILLGDSNFLPFRNPWRFLQSADRLYLKYMPHLKDFTNINCVISDFIKYDSSSDSVERNVSWTILGETPKRDTLDVELEKSSKSVSEFTAKVGYRSWDFDTIYVDIKCLIVKISHTQTGHKRLCLLWVKEKYLQNPLRHCRFLYDVFCSWYRDDLKPIKDCDRGVEPKDKRPTMAENQHSGAPRPPR
;
A
#
# COMPACT_ATOMS: atom_id res chain seq x y z
N MET A 1 5.02 -25.36 -5.47
CA MET A 1 3.94 -26.21 -4.92
C MET A 1 4.09 -26.45 -3.42
N LYS A 2 5.25 -26.91 -2.90
CA LYS A 2 5.44 -27.13 -1.44
C LYS A 2 5.16 -25.90 -0.56
N THR A 3 5.70 -24.72 -0.91
CA THR A 3 5.46 -23.47 -0.15
C THR A 3 4.01 -23.00 -0.17
N PHE A 4 3.31 -23.18 -1.29
CA PHE A 4 1.89 -22.86 -1.40
C PHE A 4 1.03 -23.80 -0.54
N PHE A 5 1.38 -25.09 -0.55
CA PHE A 5 0.73 -26.09 0.28
C PHE A 5 1.01 -25.83 1.76
N SER A 6 2.25 -25.47 2.13
CA SER A 6 2.59 -25.03 3.49
C SER A 6 1.83 -23.78 3.92
N LEU A 7 1.62 -22.80 3.03
CA LEU A 7 0.84 -21.59 3.31
C LEU A 7 -0.64 -21.89 3.53
N VAL A 8 -1.23 -22.72 2.66
CA VAL A 8 -2.63 -23.16 2.79
C VAL A 8 -2.79 -24.03 4.04
N VAL A 9 -1.87 -24.95 4.31
CA VAL A 9 -1.86 -25.78 5.52
C VAL A 9 -1.67 -24.94 6.77
N ALA A 10 -0.80 -23.92 6.75
CA ALA A 10 -0.61 -23.02 7.89
C ALA A 10 -1.83 -22.13 8.12
N ALA A 11 -2.52 -21.69 7.05
CA ALA A 11 -3.80 -20.98 7.13
C ALA A 11 -4.96 -21.86 7.61
N LEU A 12 -4.91 -23.16 7.32
CA LEU A 12 -5.87 -24.14 7.80
C LEU A 12 -5.50 -24.74 9.18
N PHE A 13 -4.24 -24.64 9.61
CA PHE A 13 -3.75 -25.13 10.91
C PHE A 13 -4.49 -24.57 12.14
N PRO A 14 -4.89 -23.27 12.18
CA PRO A 14 -5.76 -22.75 13.23
C PRO A 14 -7.08 -23.51 13.34
N PHE A 15 -7.65 -23.97 12.20
CA PHE A 15 -8.89 -24.74 12.19
C PHE A 15 -8.70 -26.17 12.71
N VAL A 16 -7.51 -26.75 12.56
CA VAL A 16 -7.20 -28.14 12.99
C VAL A 16 -6.75 -28.20 14.45
N LYS A 17 -6.17 -27.12 15.00
CA LYS A 17 -5.76 -27.01 16.41
C LYS A 17 -6.85 -26.51 17.36
N CYS A 18 -8.08 -26.33 16.90
CA CYS A 18 -9.22 -26.07 17.77
C CYS A 18 -9.46 -27.29 18.68
N THR A 19 -9.03 -27.20 19.94
CA THR A 19 -9.46 -28.12 20.99
C THR A 19 -10.95 -27.89 21.31
N SER A 20 -11.57 -28.80 22.07
CA SER A 20 -12.98 -28.73 22.49
C SER A 20 -13.37 -27.47 23.31
N SER A 21 -12.44 -26.55 23.52
CA SER A 21 -12.66 -25.19 24.01
C SER A 21 -12.67 -24.22 22.81
N CYS A 22 -13.80 -23.54 22.57
CA CYS A 22 -14.08 -22.72 21.39
C CYS A 22 -13.21 -21.46 21.18
N GLU A 23 -12.04 -21.34 21.80
CA GLU A 23 -11.13 -20.20 21.64
C GLU A 23 -9.98 -20.57 20.71
N CYS A 24 -10.24 -20.53 19.40
CA CYS A 24 -9.19 -20.68 18.41
C CYS A 24 -8.50 -19.33 18.21
N PRO A 25 -7.16 -19.23 18.37
CA PRO A 25 -6.46 -17.97 18.18
C PRO A 25 -6.66 -17.47 16.75
N ALA A 26 -6.82 -16.15 16.59
CA ALA A 26 -6.97 -15.54 15.28
C ALA A 26 -5.82 -15.99 14.36
N PRO A 27 -6.07 -16.36 13.10
CA PRO A 27 -5.03 -16.81 12.16
C PRO A 27 -3.86 -15.83 12.05
N GLU A 28 -4.13 -14.52 12.19
CA GLU A 28 -3.12 -13.46 12.30
C GLU A 28 -2.07 -13.77 13.39
N ASN A 29 -2.49 -14.15 14.59
CA ASN A 29 -1.58 -14.39 15.73
C ASN A 29 -0.69 -15.63 15.53
N ILE A 30 -1.15 -16.60 14.74
CA ILE A 30 -0.41 -17.84 14.49
C ILE A 30 0.56 -17.63 13.33
N LEU A 31 0.08 -17.05 12.23
CA LEU A 31 0.84 -16.96 10.98
C LEU A 31 1.83 -15.81 10.96
N LEU A 32 1.46 -14.65 11.50
CA LEU A 32 2.34 -13.48 11.47
C LEU A 32 3.56 -13.65 12.40
N GLY A 33 3.47 -14.53 13.39
CA GLY A 33 4.56 -14.90 14.29
C GLY A 33 5.35 -16.15 13.88
N ASP A 34 4.94 -16.86 12.82
CA ASP A 34 5.64 -18.07 12.35
C ASP A 34 6.91 -17.69 11.58
N SER A 35 8.06 -18.21 12.00
CA SER A 35 9.36 -17.98 11.37
C SER A 35 9.41 -18.44 9.91
N ASN A 36 8.62 -19.44 9.53
CA ASN A 36 8.49 -19.91 8.15
C ASN A 36 7.72 -18.93 7.26
N PHE A 37 6.92 -18.04 7.87
CA PHE A 37 6.14 -17.05 7.16
C PHE A 37 6.88 -15.70 7.02
N LEU A 38 7.84 -15.41 7.90
CA LEU A 38 8.65 -14.18 7.86
C LEU A 38 9.27 -13.85 6.48
N PRO A 39 9.77 -14.81 5.68
CA PRO A 39 10.28 -14.51 4.34
C PRO A 39 9.24 -13.88 3.40
N PHE A 40 7.96 -14.19 3.60
CA PHE A 40 6.83 -13.63 2.86
C PHE A 40 6.31 -12.33 3.48
N ARG A 41 7.03 -11.76 4.45
CA ARG A 41 6.67 -10.49 5.08
C ARG A 41 7.68 -9.39 4.83
N ASN A 42 8.80 -9.65 4.17
CA ASN A 42 9.78 -8.60 3.84
C ASN A 42 9.46 -7.93 2.49
N PRO A 43 8.94 -6.69 2.46
CA PRO A 43 8.43 -6.06 1.25
C PRO A 43 9.54 -5.48 0.35
N TRP A 44 10.79 -5.40 0.81
CA TRP A 44 11.81 -4.55 0.19
C TRP A 44 12.14 -4.95 -1.25
N ARG A 45 12.24 -6.25 -1.54
CA ARG A 45 12.44 -6.72 -2.93
C ARG A 45 11.29 -6.34 -3.87
N PHE A 46 10.07 -6.24 -3.34
CA PHE A 46 8.91 -5.82 -4.11
C PHE A 46 8.92 -4.30 -4.33
N LEU A 47 9.12 -3.54 -3.25
CA LEU A 47 9.10 -2.06 -3.27
C LEU A 47 10.25 -1.45 -4.07
N GLN A 48 11.44 -2.04 -4.03
CA GLN A 48 12.63 -1.61 -4.79
C GLN A 48 12.54 -1.93 -6.29
N SER A 49 11.56 -2.74 -6.72
CA SER A 49 11.48 -3.10 -8.13
C SER A 49 11.02 -1.92 -8.99
N ALA A 50 11.61 -1.81 -10.19
CA ALA A 50 11.20 -0.85 -11.20
C ALA A 50 9.84 -1.19 -11.85
N ASP A 51 9.20 -2.29 -11.45
CA ASP A 51 7.86 -2.64 -11.93
C ASP A 51 6.86 -1.55 -11.50
N ARG A 52 6.03 -1.09 -12.44
CA ARG A 52 4.84 -0.27 -12.14
C ARG A 52 3.85 -1.08 -11.30
N LEU A 53 3.34 -0.48 -10.23
CA LEU A 53 2.42 -1.11 -9.29
C LEU A 53 1.03 -0.52 -9.43
N TYR A 54 0.02 -1.35 -9.28
CA TYR A 54 -1.39 -0.99 -9.31
C TYR A 54 -2.05 -1.37 -8.00
N LEU A 55 -2.82 -0.46 -7.42
CA LEU A 55 -3.65 -0.78 -6.27
C LEU A 55 -4.89 -1.53 -6.76
N LYS A 56 -5.06 -2.75 -6.27
CA LYS A 56 -6.21 -3.59 -6.60
C LYS A 56 -7.30 -3.50 -5.55
N TYR A 57 -6.94 -3.64 -4.28
CA TYR A 57 -7.87 -3.54 -3.16
C TYR A 57 -7.46 -2.42 -2.20
N MET A 58 -8.45 -1.68 -1.74
CA MET A 58 -8.28 -0.71 -0.66
C MET A 58 -9.45 -0.80 0.32
N PRO A 59 -9.28 -0.36 1.57
CA PRO A 59 -10.39 -0.27 2.50
C PRO A 59 -11.41 0.73 1.96
N HIS A 60 -12.69 0.47 2.22
CA HIS A 60 -13.73 1.41 1.87
C HIS A 60 -13.63 2.65 2.77
N LEU A 61 -13.21 3.76 2.18
CA LEU A 61 -13.01 5.04 2.87
C LEU A 61 -13.89 6.07 2.18
N LYS A 62 -14.79 6.73 2.95
CA LYS A 62 -15.79 7.67 2.41
C LYS A 62 -15.17 8.76 1.52
N ASP A 63 -13.98 9.22 1.89
CA ASP A 63 -13.26 10.30 1.20
C ASP A 63 -12.62 9.84 -0.13
N PHE A 64 -12.56 8.53 -0.40
CA PHE A 64 -11.92 7.94 -1.58
C PHE A 64 -12.91 7.26 -2.55
N THR A 65 -14.19 7.65 -2.48
CA THR A 65 -15.25 7.06 -3.33
C THR A 65 -15.16 7.45 -4.80
N ASN A 66 -14.48 8.56 -5.13
CA ASN A 66 -14.35 9.09 -6.50
C ASN A 66 -12.94 8.94 -7.07
N ILE A 67 -12.17 7.94 -6.63
CA ILE A 67 -10.85 7.67 -7.19
C ILE A 67 -10.80 6.33 -7.91
N ASN A 68 -10.01 6.28 -8.98
CA ASN A 68 -9.68 5.04 -9.67
C ASN A 68 -8.23 5.14 -10.20
N CYS A 69 -7.73 4.05 -10.80
CA CYS A 69 -6.43 4.02 -11.46
C CYS A 69 -5.30 4.49 -10.54
N VAL A 70 -5.22 3.90 -9.35
CA VAL A 70 -4.15 4.21 -8.39
C VAL A 70 -2.91 3.42 -8.76
N ILE A 71 -1.84 4.14 -9.08
CA ILE A 71 -0.58 3.60 -9.61
C ILE A 71 0.57 4.07 -8.74
N SER A 72 1.61 3.23 -8.59
CA SER A 72 2.89 3.60 -8.01
C SER A 72 4.04 3.28 -8.96
N ASP A 73 4.70 4.33 -9.44
CA ASP A 73 5.86 4.27 -10.33
C ASP A 73 7.16 4.44 -9.55
N PHE A 74 8.17 3.66 -9.90
CA PHE A 74 9.49 3.77 -9.29
C PHE A 74 10.20 5.03 -9.78
N ILE A 75 10.76 5.82 -8.86
CA ILE A 75 11.61 6.97 -9.20
C ILE A 75 13.07 6.57 -9.02
N LYS A 76 13.48 6.29 -7.78
CA LYS A 76 14.85 5.92 -7.45
C LYS A 76 14.93 5.10 -6.17
N TYR A 77 16.09 4.48 -5.99
CA TYR A 77 16.53 3.94 -4.70
C TYR A 77 17.73 4.78 -4.26
N ASP A 78 17.64 5.35 -3.05
CA ASP A 78 18.70 6.13 -2.47
C ASP A 78 19.54 5.25 -1.55
N SER A 79 20.76 4.93 -1.97
CA SER A 79 21.67 4.08 -1.20
C SER A 79 22.19 4.75 0.08
N SER A 80 22.11 6.07 0.19
CA SER A 80 22.62 6.80 1.36
C SER A 80 21.66 6.73 2.55
N SER A 81 20.36 6.78 2.28
CA SER A 81 19.28 6.66 3.27
C SER A 81 18.64 5.28 3.30
N ASP A 82 19.03 4.37 2.40
CA ASP A 82 18.40 3.04 2.20
C ASP A 82 16.87 3.17 2.02
N SER A 83 16.46 4.21 1.27
CA SER A 83 15.07 4.55 1.01
C SER A 83 14.69 4.37 -0.46
N VAL A 84 13.40 4.14 -0.72
CA VAL A 84 12.86 4.01 -2.08
C VAL A 84 11.90 5.16 -2.33
N GLU A 85 12.12 5.91 -3.40
CA GLU A 85 11.22 6.96 -3.83
C GLU A 85 10.31 6.45 -4.94
N ARG A 86 9.00 6.68 -4.79
CA ARG A 86 7.98 6.29 -5.78
C ARG A 86 6.99 7.42 -5.99
N ASN A 87 6.58 7.64 -7.23
CA ASN A 87 5.47 8.53 -7.56
C ASN A 87 4.17 7.73 -7.41
N VAL A 88 3.27 8.17 -6.54
CA VAL A 88 1.92 7.61 -6.44
C VAL A 88 0.95 8.56 -7.12
N SER A 89 0.15 8.04 -8.05
CA SER A 89 -0.85 8.83 -8.76
C SER A 89 -2.20 8.12 -8.76
N TRP A 90 -3.27 8.91 -8.90
CA TRP A 90 -4.63 8.40 -9.03
C TRP A 90 -5.47 9.32 -9.91
N THR A 91 -6.49 8.75 -10.51
CA THR A 91 -7.48 9.49 -11.30
C THR A 91 -8.67 9.84 -10.43
N ILE A 92 -9.01 11.12 -10.36
CA ILE A 92 -10.23 11.62 -9.74
C ILE A 92 -11.33 11.59 -10.79
N LEU A 93 -12.40 10.87 -10.49
CA LEU A 93 -13.59 10.73 -11.33
C LEU A 93 -14.45 11.99 -11.23
N GLY A 94 -14.92 12.46 -12.38
CA GLY A 94 -15.77 13.66 -12.53
C GLY A 94 -16.19 13.81 -14.00
N GLU A 95 -16.78 14.95 -14.36
CA GLU A 95 -17.14 15.25 -15.76
C GLU A 95 -15.90 15.22 -16.67
N THR A 96 -14.78 15.75 -16.18
CA THR A 96 -13.47 15.62 -16.80
C THR A 96 -12.53 14.92 -15.81
N PRO A 97 -12.10 13.68 -16.10
CA PRO A 97 -11.16 12.96 -15.25
C PRO A 97 -9.84 13.74 -15.13
N LYS A 98 -9.34 13.89 -13.90
CA LYS A 98 -8.06 14.56 -13.63
C LYS A 98 -7.13 13.65 -12.86
N ARG A 99 -5.83 13.74 -13.14
CA ARG A 99 -4.80 12.96 -12.45
C ARG A 99 -4.19 13.77 -11.33
N ASP A 100 -4.22 13.23 -10.11
CA ASP A 100 -3.46 13.77 -8.98
C ASP A 100 -2.25 12.87 -8.71
N THR A 101 -1.20 13.45 -8.10
CA THR A 101 0.08 12.77 -7.93
C THR A 101 0.84 13.30 -6.72
N LEU A 102 1.59 12.43 -6.07
CA LEU A 102 2.53 12.77 -5.00
C LEU A 102 3.74 11.85 -5.05
N ASP A 103 4.88 12.38 -4.61
CA ASP A 103 6.09 11.58 -4.42
C ASP A 103 6.11 11.06 -2.98
N VAL A 104 6.37 9.76 -2.84
CA VAL A 104 6.44 9.05 -1.56
C VAL A 104 7.85 8.52 -1.38
N GLU A 105 8.44 8.82 -0.23
CA GLU A 105 9.64 8.15 0.23
C GLU A 105 9.27 6.98 1.15
N LEU A 106 9.81 5.81 0.89
CA LEU A 106 9.61 4.59 1.66
C LEU A 106 10.88 4.24 2.42
N GLU A 107 10.79 4.12 3.74
CA GLU A 107 11.92 3.83 4.63
C GLU A 107 11.71 2.54 5.41
N LYS A 108 12.80 1.84 5.70
CA LYS A 108 12.79 0.63 6.56
C LYS A 108 12.43 1.00 7.98
N SER A 109 11.55 0.21 8.60
CA SER A 109 11.39 0.26 10.06
C SER A 109 12.63 -0.31 10.72
N SER A 110 13.15 0.39 11.72
CA SER A 110 14.22 -0.14 12.59
C SER A 110 13.71 -1.23 13.53
N LYS A 111 12.40 -1.37 13.71
CA LYS A 111 11.77 -2.32 14.64
C LYS A 111 11.55 -3.70 14.03
N SER A 112 11.16 -3.76 12.76
CA SER A 112 10.83 -5.01 12.07
C SER A 112 11.10 -4.92 10.58
N VAL A 113 11.60 -6.01 10.00
CA VAL A 113 11.78 -6.16 8.54
C VAL A 113 10.44 -6.23 7.78
N SER A 114 9.33 -6.50 8.47
CA SER A 114 7.99 -6.50 7.87
C SER A 114 7.35 -5.13 7.83
N GLU A 115 7.90 -4.17 8.57
CA GLU A 115 7.36 -2.83 8.70
C GLU A 115 8.15 -1.83 7.85
N PHE A 116 7.44 -0.84 7.34
CA PHE A 116 8.04 0.29 6.64
C PHE A 116 7.18 1.53 6.81
N THR A 117 7.79 2.69 6.61
CA THR A 117 7.12 3.99 6.72
C THR A 117 7.12 4.67 5.36
N ALA A 118 5.96 5.20 4.98
CA ALA A 118 5.81 6.08 3.82
C ALA A 118 5.79 7.53 4.29
N LYS A 119 6.59 8.41 3.68
CA LYS A 119 6.66 9.84 3.98
C LYS A 119 6.27 10.69 2.79
N VAL A 120 5.48 11.73 3.05
CA VAL A 120 5.10 12.78 2.08
C VAL A 120 5.20 14.12 2.80
N GLY A 121 6.27 14.87 2.53
CA GLY A 121 6.60 16.08 3.28
C GLY A 121 6.72 15.79 4.78
N TYR A 122 5.91 16.46 5.61
CA TYR A 122 5.89 16.27 7.07
C TYR A 122 4.98 15.15 7.56
N ARG A 123 4.26 14.47 6.65
CA ARG A 123 3.32 13.39 7.01
C ARG A 123 3.99 12.05 6.82
N SER A 124 3.73 11.12 7.75
CA SER A 124 4.20 9.75 7.66
C SER A 124 3.08 8.75 7.96
N TRP A 125 3.14 7.61 7.29
CA TRP A 125 2.24 6.48 7.50
C TRP A 125 3.04 5.19 7.65
N ASP A 126 2.66 4.37 8.62
CA ASP A 126 3.37 3.13 8.94
C ASP A 126 2.54 1.97 8.42
N PHE A 127 3.24 1.02 7.82
CA PHE A 127 2.65 -0.16 7.22
C PHE A 127 3.31 -1.40 7.78
N ASP A 128 2.50 -2.42 8.05
CA ASP A 128 2.98 -3.77 8.35
C ASP A 128 2.63 -4.70 7.18
N THR A 129 3.62 -5.44 6.69
CA THR A 129 3.45 -6.35 5.57
C THR A 129 2.79 -7.64 6.05
N ILE A 130 1.62 -7.94 5.47
CA ILE A 130 0.89 -9.18 5.72
C ILE A 130 1.43 -10.30 4.83
N TYR A 131 1.64 -10.00 3.55
CA TYR A 131 2.16 -10.96 2.59
C TYR A 131 2.81 -10.25 1.41
N VAL A 132 3.89 -10.82 0.90
CA VAL A 132 4.52 -10.38 -0.33
C VAL A 132 5.10 -11.56 -1.10
N ASP A 133 4.95 -11.49 -2.42
CA ASP A 133 5.68 -12.34 -3.35
C ASP A 133 6.04 -11.58 -4.62
N ILE A 134 6.46 -12.28 -5.67
CA ILE A 134 6.85 -11.66 -6.94
C ILE A 134 5.69 -10.95 -7.67
N LYS A 135 4.43 -11.19 -7.29
CA LYS A 135 3.22 -10.74 -7.99
C LYS A 135 2.49 -9.64 -7.24
N CYS A 136 2.34 -9.79 -5.93
CA CYS A 136 1.53 -8.91 -5.11
C CYS A 136 2.16 -8.58 -3.76
N LEU A 137 1.69 -7.49 -3.17
CA LEU A 137 2.04 -7.02 -1.84
C LEU A 137 0.76 -6.65 -1.09
N ILE A 138 0.57 -7.23 0.08
CA ILE A 138 -0.53 -6.93 1.01
C ILE A 138 0.07 -6.24 2.22
N VAL A 139 -0.36 -5.01 2.47
CA VAL A 139 0.10 -4.21 3.60
C VAL A 139 -1.09 -3.76 4.42
N LYS A 140 -0.92 -3.77 5.73
CA LYS A 140 -1.87 -3.30 6.72
C LYS A 140 -1.45 -1.90 7.17
N ILE A 141 -2.39 -0.97 7.18
CA ILE A 141 -2.16 0.37 7.71
C ILE A 141 -2.07 0.25 9.22
N SER A 142 -1.02 0.81 9.82
CA SER A 142 -0.74 0.63 11.25
C SER A 142 -1.94 1.02 12.13
N HIS A 143 -2.19 0.20 13.15
CA HIS A 143 -3.32 0.37 14.07
C HIS A 143 -3.26 1.71 14.82
N THR A 144 -2.06 2.20 15.13
CA THR A 144 -1.86 3.49 15.82
C THR A 144 -2.39 4.67 15.02
N GLN A 145 -2.48 4.54 13.69
CA GLN A 145 -2.89 5.62 12.80
C GLN A 145 -4.39 5.60 12.48
N THR A 146 -5.05 4.44 12.64
CA THR A 146 -6.42 4.26 12.17
C THR A 146 -7.39 3.78 13.24
N GLY A 147 -6.91 3.27 14.38
CA GLY A 147 -7.74 2.61 15.39
C GLY A 147 -8.43 1.33 14.89
N HIS A 148 -8.16 0.91 13.65
CA HIS A 148 -8.83 -0.20 12.98
C HIS A 148 -7.85 -1.32 12.65
N LYS A 149 -8.14 -2.52 13.13
CA LYS A 149 -7.22 -3.66 13.03
C LYS A 149 -7.13 -4.31 11.65
N ARG A 150 -7.90 -3.90 10.63
CA ARG A 150 -8.04 -4.67 9.37
C ARG A 150 -8.07 -3.84 8.09
N LEU A 151 -7.56 -2.61 8.13
CA LEU A 151 -7.42 -1.77 6.94
C LEU A 151 -6.15 -2.19 6.18
N CYS A 152 -6.34 -2.78 5.00
CA CYS A 152 -5.23 -3.24 4.16
C CYS A 152 -5.33 -2.73 2.72
N LEU A 153 -4.17 -2.63 2.09
CA LEU A 153 -3.99 -2.36 0.68
C LEU A 153 -3.43 -3.60 -0.02
N LEU A 154 -3.94 -3.93 -1.20
CA LEU A 154 -3.38 -4.95 -2.09
C LEU A 154 -2.79 -4.28 -3.33
N TRP A 155 -1.47 -4.31 -3.44
CA TRP A 155 -0.72 -3.85 -4.61
C TRP A 155 -0.34 -5.03 -5.51
N VAL A 156 -0.36 -4.79 -6.81
CA VAL A 156 -0.09 -5.80 -7.85
C VAL A 156 0.84 -5.19 -8.89
N LYS A 157 1.87 -5.94 -9.32
CA LYS A 157 2.72 -5.51 -10.43
C LYS A 157 1.98 -5.59 -11.76
N GLU A 158 2.20 -4.62 -12.64
CA GLU A 158 1.51 -4.50 -13.94
C GLU A 158 1.45 -5.82 -14.73
N LYS A 159 2.59 -6.51 -14.85
CA LYS A 159 2.72 -7.78 -15.61
C LYS A 159 1.82 -8.91 -15.10
N TYR A 160 1.25 -8.79 -13.90
CA TYR A 160 0.36 -9.78 -13.30
C TYR A 160 -1.09 -9.30 -13.15
N LEU A 161 -1.47 -8.16 -13.75
CA LEU A 161 -2.87 -7.68 -13.71
C LEU A 161 -3.88 -8.68 -14.29
N GLN A 162 -3.47 -9.42 -15.34
CA GLN A 162 -4.31 -10.47 -15.96
C GLN A 162 -4.23 -11.81 -15.21
N ASN A 163 -3.35 -11.93 -14.20
CA ASN A 163 -3.29 -13.13 -13.39
C ASN A 163 -4.51 -13.15 -12.44
N PRO A 164 -5.14 -14.30 -12.19
CA PRO A 164 -6.28 -14.36 -11.28
C PRO A 164 -5.92 -14.07 -9.81
N LEU A 165 -4.62 -14.12 -9.44
CA LEU A 165 -4.09 -13.76 -8.11
C LEU A 165 -4.87 -14.39 -6.95
N ARG A 166 -5.35 -15.63 -7.15
CA ARG A 166 -6.25 -16.32 -6.22
C ARG A 166 -5.71 -16.37 -4.80
N HIS A 167 -4.40 -16.51 -4.66
CA HIS A 167 -3.71 -16.58 -3.37
C HIS A 167 -3.58 -15.23 -2.68
N CYS A 168 -3.24 -14.16 -3.41
CA CYS A 168 -3.24 -12.81 -2.86
C CYS A 168 -4.65 -12.43 -2.39
N ARG A 169 -5.67 -12.76 -3.18
CA ARG A 169 -7.07 -12.53 -2.81
C ARG A 169 -7.44 -13.31 -1.55
N PHE A 170 -7.13 -14.60 -1.50
CA PHE A 170 -7.41 -15.45 -0.33
C PHE A 170 -6.73 -14.90 0.93
N LEU A 171 -5.44 -14.56 0.87
CA LEU A 171 -4.72 -14.02 2.03
C LEU A 171 -5.27 -12.67 2.46
N TYR A 172 -5.66 -11.80 1.52
CA TYR A 172 -6.36 -10.56 1.85
C TYR A 172 -7.66 -10.84 2.60
N ASP A 173 -8.49 -11.75 2.09
CA ASP A 173 -9.79 -12.10 2.70
C ASP A 173 -9.63 -12.70 4.12
N VAL A 174 -8.54 -13.43 4.38
CA VAL A 174 -8.26 -14.03 5.70
C VAL A 174 -7.78 -12.99 6.72
N PHE A 175 -6.89 -12.07 6.31
CA PHE A 175 -6.18 -11.18 7.24
C PHE A 175 -6.72 -9.75 7.30
N CYS A 176 -7.52 -9.35 6.31
CA CYS A 176 -7.98 -7.97 6.14
C CYS A 176 -9.51 -7.90 6.18
N SER A 177 -10.06 -6.69 6.02
CA SER A 177 -11.51 -6.50 5.92
C SER A 177 -12.03 -7.10 4.62
N TRP A 178 -13.06 -7.95 4.71
CA TRP A 178 -13.78 -8.43 3.53
C TRP A 178 -14.49 -7.28 2.80
N TYR A 179 -14.95 -6.27 3.55
CA TYR A 179 -15.51 -5.03 3.03
C TYR A 179 -14.37 -4.13 2.54
N ARG A 180 -14.22 -4.05 1.22
CA ARG A 180 -13.15 -3.37 0.48
C ARG A 180 -13.67 -2.85 -0.84
N ASP A 181 -12.97 -1.87 -1.40
CA ASP A 181 -13.17 -1.45 -2.78
C ASP A 181 -12.22 -2.25 -3.69
N ASP A 182 -12.76 -2.90 -4.73
CA ASP A 182 -11.98 -3.49 -5.82
C ASP A 182 -11.90 -2.48 -6.96
N LEU A 183 -10.74 -1.84 -7.10
CA LEU A 183 -10.51 -0.81 -8.11
C LEU A 183 -10.41 -1.39 -9.53
N LYS A 184 -10.35 -2.73 -9.67
CA LYS A 184 -10.24 -3.43 -10.96
C LYS A 184 -9.21 -2.76 -11.90
N PRO A 185 -7.94 -2.62 -11.45
CA PRO A 185 -6.95 -1.89 -12.21
C PRO A 185 -6.75 -2.49 -13.61
N ILE A 186 -6.71 -1.61 -14.60
CA ILE A 186 -6.43 -1.94 -16.01
C ILE A 186 -5.09 -1.32 -16.37
N LYS A 187 -4.29 -2.05 -17.15
CA LYS A 187 -3.03 -1.52 -17.67
C LYS A 187 -3.27 -0.21 -18.41
N ASP A 188 -2.37 0.76 -18.20
CA ASP A 188 -2.41 2.09 -18.82
C ASP A 188 -3.73 2.86 -18.58
N CYS A 189 -4.44 2.59 -17.47
CA CYS A 189 -5.69 3.28 -17.12
C CYS A 189 -5.54 4.80 -16.91
N ASP A 190 -4.32 5.28 -16.82
CA ASP A 190 -3.96 6.67 -16.62
C ASP A 190 -3.79 7.40 -17.98
N ARG A 191 -3.59 6.66 -19.07
CA ARG A 191 -3.29 7.22 -20.40
C ARG A 191 -4.41 8.14 -20.89
N GLY A 192 -4.04 9.37 -21.26
CA GLY A 192 -4.98 10.38 -21.76
C GLY A 192 -5.72 11.17 -20.66
N VAL A 193 -5.42 10.92 -19.38
CA VAL A 193 -5.93 11.74 -18.27
C VAL A 193 -4.98 12.90 -18.00
N GLU A 194 -5.50 14.13 -18.08
CA GLU A 194 -4.72 15.34 -17.85
C GLU A 194 -4.29 15.47 -16.37
N PRO A 195 -3.07 15.99 -16.11
CA PRO A 195 -2.67 16.36 -14.76
C PRO A 195 -3.63 17.41 -14.20
N LYS A 196 -3.99 17.28 -12.93
CA LYS A 196 -4.67 18.34 -12.21
C LYS A 196 -3.74 19.53 -12.09
N ASP A 197 -4.24 20.73 -12.43
CA ASP A 197 -3.49 21.97 -12.27
C ASP A 197 -3.00 22.10 -10.83
N LYS A 198 -1.67 22.19 -10.64
CA LYS A 198 -1.08 22.54 -9.36
C LYS A 198 -1.49 23.98 -9.05
N ARG A 199 -2.55 24.19 -8.26
CA ARG A 199 -2.75 25.49 -7.63
C ARG A 199 -1.48 25.79 -6.81
N PRO A 200 -0.88 26.97 -6.94
CA PRO A 200 0.27 27.32 -6.12
C PRO A 200 -0.13 27.20 -4.65
N THR A 201 0.67 26.42 -3.90
CA THR A 201 0.59 26.35 -2.46
C THR A 201 0.69 27.77 -1.92
N MET A 202 -0.26 28.22 -1.09
CA MET A 202 -0.16 29.51 -0.37
C MET A 202 1.05 29.46 0.58
N ALA A 203 2.24 29.70 0.06
CA ALA A 203 3.47 29.84 0.81
C ALA A 203 4.50 30.65 0.02
N GLU A 204 4.08 31.76 -0.61
CA GLU A 204 5.03 32.72 -1.20
C GLU A 204 4.48 34.15 -1.32
N ASN A 205 3.59 34.55 -0.40
CA ASN A 205 3.12 35.94 -0.30
C ASN A 205 3.43 36.54 1.07
N GLN A 206 4.70 36.48 1.47
CA GLN A 206 5.27 37.42 2.44
C GLN A 206 6.75 37.64 2.11
N HIS A 207 7.02 38.54 1.15
CA HIS A 207 8.06 39.58 1.29
C HIS A 207 8.16 40.42 0.02
N SER A 208 7.44 41.54 0.00
CA SER A 208 7.86 42.73 -0.75
C SER A 208 7.48 43.96 0.07
N GLY A 209 8.20 44.18 1.15
CA GLY A 209 8.17 45.45 1.87
C GLY A 209 8.92 46.51 1.06
N ALA A 210 8.20 47.28 0.25
CA ALA A 210 8.75 48.48 -0.38
C ALA A 210 8.95 49.57 0.69
N PRO A 211 10.12 50.22 0.79
CA PRO A 211 10.31 51.32 1.74
C PRO A 211 9.55 52.56 1.27
N ARG A 212 8.73 53.16 2.15
CA ARG A 212 8.12 54.47 1.90
C ARG A 212 9.20 55.57 1.92
N PRO A 213 9.15 56.57 1.02
CA PRO A 213 10.08 57.68 1.06
C PRO A 213 9.73 58.67 2.19
N PRO A 214 10.72 59.42 2.73
CA PRO A 214 10.52 60.34 3.83
C PRO A 214 9.78 61.61 3.40
N ARG A 215 9.07 62.22 4.35
CA ARG A 215 8.34 63.48 4.21
C ARG A 215 9.16 64.64 4.76
#